data_AF-A0A9C6XSC6-F1
#
_entry.id   AF-A0A9C6XSC6-F1
#
_cell.length_a   1.000
_cell.length_b   1.000
_cell.length_c   1.000
_cell.angle_alpha   90.00
_cell.angle_beta   90.00
_cell.angle_gamma   90.00
#
_symmetry.space_group_name_H-M   'P 1'
#
loop_
_entity.id
_entity.type
_entity.pdbx_description
1 polymer ?
#
loop_
_entity_poly.entity_id
_entity_poly.type
_entity_poly.pdbx_seq_one_letter_code
_entity_poly.pdbx_strand_id
1 'polypeptide(L)'
;MLLNAVLVAALLLAAAACPCPPAPADSEVCGSDLVTYASLCHLLQCAAVPGLSLEHPGPCSAENAVSADQPSGSRAHHRSRRSATEETQRLDECEEERQCGNATCSECVAGDADCANMCERNCRCGCAGYPPGSLMDDNLRTAIEEEMQCWSTRMGCTGFLCGFFQSCVDRCNLDYRKCLCESVQRAGNRSSAATSTTTTTTTTSTTTNDTSTTTADDTSTTTTSSPTSSSSSTTSTEEPALPCVPVVLEYVLVFASACVCVSASVWVLARACRSCLVSPPEPARGVAELAPVRQPRMGSENKLYVYLVQPRIENENKLHI
;
A
#
# COMPACT_ATOMS: atom_id res chain seq x y z
N MET A 1 -9.17 0.07 53.19
CA MET A 1 -10.06 0.30 52.03
C MET A 1 -10.13 1.78 51.64
N LEU A 2 -10.55 2.70 52.52
CA LEU A 2 -10.64 4.15 52.21
C LEU A 2 -9.30 4.81 51.80
N LEU A 3 -8.19 4.45 52.44
CA LEU A 3 -6.86 5.02 52.12
C LEU A 3 -6.40 4.66 50.68
N ASN A 4 -6.70 3.43 50.23
CA ASN A 4 -6.33 2.97 48.89
C ASN A 4 -7.18 3.65 47.80
N ALA A 5 -8.46 3.93 48.09
CA ALA A 5 -9.32 4.67 47.15
C ALA A 5 -8.87 6.12 46.98
N VAL A 6 -8.44 6.78 48.06
CA VAL A 6 -7.89 8.15 48.01
C VAL A 6 -6.54 8.18 47.28
N LEU A 7 -5.68 7.18 47.47
CA LEU A 7 -4.39 7.11 46.77
C LEU A 7 -4.57 6.90 45.26
N VAL A 8 -5.51 6.04 44.84
CA VAL A 8 -5.81 5.78 43.42
C VAL A 8 -6.44 7.01 42.76
N ALA A 9 -7.35 7.70 43.46
CA ALA A 9 -7.94 8.94 42.95
C ALA A 9 -6.88 10.06 42.82
N ALA A 10 -5.96 10.18 43.77
CA ALA A 10 -4.86 11.16 43.70
C ALA A 10 -3.85 10.85 42.58
N LEU A 11 -3.55 9.56 42.32
CA LEU A 11 -2.73 9.15 41.18
C LEU A 11 -3.42 9.41 39.82
N LEU A 12 -4.74 9.23 39.75
CA LEU A 12 -5.53 9.55 38.55
C LEU A 12 -5.59 11.07 38.27
N LEU A 13 -5.64 11.91 39.32
CA LEU A 13 -5.57 13.37 39.14
C LEU A 13 -4.16 13.86 38.78
N ALA A 14 -3.10 13.19 39.25
CA ALA A 14 -1.73 13.54 38.90
C ALA A 14 -1.36 13.18 37.45
N ALA A 15 -2.03 12.19 36.85
CA ALA A 15 -1.84 11.82 35.45
C ALA A 15 -2.44 12.83 34.44
N ALA A 16 -3.25 13.78 34.89
CA ALA A 16 -3.83 14.83 34.04
C ALA A 16 -2.96 16.09 33.96
N ALA A 17 -1.92 16.21 34.79
CA ALA A 17 -0.98 17.32 34.74
C ALA A 17 0.14 17.00 33.74
N CYS A 18 -0.05 17.44 32.51
CA CYS A 18 0.94 17.18 31.48
C CYS A 18 2.24 17.98 31.74
N PRO A 19 3.43 17.37 31.68
CA PRO A 19 4.70 18.01 32.06
C PRO A 19 5.20 19.06 31.06
N CYS A 20 4.36 19.54 30.15
CA CYS A 20 4.74 20.53 29.15
C CYS A 20 4.81 21.94 29.78
N PRO A 21 5.85 22.73 29.50
CA PRO A 21 5.88 24.13 29.89
C PRO A 21 4.73 24.90 29.22
N PRO A 22 4.28 26.03 29.82
CA PRO A 22 3.28 26.90 29.19
C PRO A 22 3.78 27.35 27.83
N ALA A 23 2.98 27.05 26.80
CA ALA A 23 3.31 27.30 25.41
C ALA A 23 2.92 28.73 25.01
N PRO A 24 3.76 29.45 24.23
CA PRO A 24 3.37 30.72 23.65
C PRO A 24 2.32 30.54 22.54
N ALA A 25 1.51 31.55 22.29
CA ALA A 25 0.34 31.47 21.38
C ALA A 25 0.71 31.19 19.91
N ASP A 26 1.96 31.40 19.51
CA ASP A 26 2.50 31.14 18.17
C ASP A 26 3.02 29.70 17.98
N SER A 27 3.02 28.89 19.04
CA SER A 27 3.52 27.51 19.00
C SER A 27 2.42 26.45 18.80
N GLU A 28 1.21 26.88 18.47
CA GLU A 28 0.10 26.00 18.16
C GLU A 28 0.43 25.07 16.98
N VAL A 29 -0.11 23.85 17.03
CA VAL A 29 0.08 22.83 15.99
C VAL A 29 -1.22 22.09 15.72
N CYS A 30 -1.40 21.62 14.48
CA CYS A 30 -2.55 20.81 14.10
C CYS A 30 -2.18 19.33 14.08
N GLY A 31 -2.94 18.51 14.82
CA GLY A 31 -2.81 17.06 14.80
C GLY A 31 -3.51 16.41 13.59
N SER A 32 -3.15 15.17 13.30
CA SER A 32 -3.80 14.35 12.26
C SER A 32 -5.27 14.04 12.56
N ASP A 33 -5.72 14.27 13.80
CA ASP A 33 -7.11 14.24 14.23
C ASP A 33 -7.85 15.57 13.99
N LEU A 34 -7.20 16.55 13.36
CA LEU A 34 -7.70 17.90 13.10
C LEU A 34 -8.00 18.70 14.39
N VAL A 35 -7.33 18.34 15.49
CA VAL A 35 -7.39 19.11 16.75
C VAL A 35 -6.17 20.02 16.85
N THR A 36 -6.40 21.26 17.26
CA THR A 36 -5.32 22.23 17.53
C THR A 36 -4.78 22.01 18.94
N TYR A 37 -3.47 21.77 19.03
CA TYR A 37 -2.75 21.63 20.28
C TYR A 37 -1.92 22.87 20.55
N ALA A 38 -1.82 23.27 21.82
CA ALA A 38 -1.08 24.45 22.24
C ALA A 38 0.42 24.38 21.89
N SER A 39 0.98 23.17 21.78
CA SER A 39 2.35 22.95 21.32
C SER A 39 2.56 21.52 20.84
N LEU A 40 3.67 21.28 20.14
CA LEU A 40 4.10 19.93 19.78
C LEU A 40 4.27 19.00 21.00
N CYS A 41 4.68 19.56 22.15
CA CYS A 41 4.73 18.81 23.40
C CYS A 41 3.34 18.31 23.81
N HIS A 42 2.31 19.17 23.68
CA HIS A 42 0.94 18.78 24.00
C HIS A 42 0.42 17.67 23.10
N LEU A 43 0.74 17.73 21.80
CA LEU A 43 0.36 16.69 20.83
C LEU A 43 1.02 15.34 21.16
N LEU A 44 2.33 15.33 21.44
CA LEU A 44 3.09 14.08 21.63
C LEU A 44 2.96 13.47 23.03
N GLN A 45 2.89 14.29 24.08
CA GLN A 45 2.98 13.82 25.47
C GLN A 45 1.64 13.84 26.21
N CYS A 46 0.72 14.74 25.85
CA CYS A 46 -0.52 14.94 26.62
C CYS A 46 -1.73 14.27 25.98
N ALA A 47 -1.80 14.26 24.65
CA ALA A 47 -2.96 13.70 23.96
C ALA A 47 -3.11 12.20 24.25
N ALA A 48 -1.99 11.49 24.43
CA ALA A 48 -1.94 10.04 24.68
C ALA A 48 -2.82 9.21 23.71
N VAL A 49 -3.05 9.72 22.50
CA VAL A 49 -3.82 9.05 21.45
C VAL A 49 -2.86 8.22 20.59
N PRO A 50 -3.00 6.88 20.55
CA PRO A 50 -2.18 6.04 19.68
C PRO A 50 -2.36 6.42 18.20
N GLY A 51 -1.26 6.61 17.48
CA GLY A 51 -1.28 6.95 16.04
C GLY A 51 -1.53 8.43 15.72
N LEU A 52 -1.61 9.29 16.73
CA LEU A 52 -1.67 10.74 16.52
C LEU A 52 -0.30 11.26 16.04
N SER A 53 -0.31 12.05 14.98
CA SER A 53 0.88 12.66 14.39
C SER A 53 0.65 14.14 14.12
N LEU A 54 1.74 14.91 13.96
CA LEU A 54 1.67 16.30 13.52
C LEU A 54 1.24 16.33 12.05
N GLU A 55 0.16 17.06 11.74
CA GLU A 55 -0.28 17.30 10.36
C GLU A 55 0.46 18.52 9.79
N HIS A 56 0.39 19.67 10.49
CA HIS A 56 1.09 20.89 10.10
C HIS A 56 1.35 21.82 11.31
N PRO A 57 2.37 22.71 11.23
CA PRO A 57 2.55 23.77 12.22
C PRO A 57 1.43 24.82 12.12
N GLY A 58 1.11 25.46 13.24
CA GLY A 58 -0.01 26.42 13.36
C GLY A 58 -1.34 25.74 13.74
N PRO A 59 -2.37 26.54 14.08
CA PRO A 59 -3.70 26.04 14.39
C PRO A 59 -4.35 25.39 13.18
N CYS A 60 -5.19 24.40 13.40
CA CYS A 60 -6.02 23.81 12.34
C CYS A 60 -6.93 24.90 11.75
N SER A 61 -6.93 25.05 10.43
CA SER A 61 -7.83 26.01 9.77
C SER A 61 -9.30 25.70 10.08
N ALA A 62 -10.11 26.72 10.38
CA ALA A 62 -11.54 26.58 10.62
C ALA A 62 -12.31 25.97 9.43
N GLU A 63 -11.74 26.07 8.21
CA GLU A 63 -12.23 25.42 7.00
C GLU A 63 -12.14 23.88 7.03
N ASN A 64 -11.34 23.31 7.95
CA ASN A 64 -11.26 21.87 8.20
C ASN A 64 -12.18 21.40 9.33
N ALA A 65 -12.63 22.33 10.20
CA ALA A 65 -13.45 22.02 11.37
C ALA A 65 -14.95 22.13 11.10
N VAL A 66 -15.35 22.88 10.06
CA VAL A 66 -16.75 23.06 9.69
C VAL A 66 -16.87 22.83 8.18
N SER A 67 -17.74 21.88 7.82
CA SER A 67 -18.22 21.60 6.47
C SER A 67 -17.50 20.47 5.71
N ALA A 68 -18.06 19.28 5.92
CA ALA A 68 -18.32 18.29 4.87
C ALA A 68 -19.23 18.81 3.73
N ASP A 69 -19.19 20.12 3.43
CA ASP A 69 -20.00 20.77 2.40
C ASP A 69 -19.19 21.95 1.81
N GLN A 70 -18.56 21.69 0.65
CA GLN A 70 -18.11 22.59 -0.42
C GLN A 70 -17.68 24.05 -0.11
N PRO A 71 -16.57 24.56 -0.70
CA PRO A 71 -16.71 25.15 -2.05
C PRO A 71 -15.52 25.04 -3.03
N SER A 72 -15.90 24.83 -4.29
CA SER A 72 -15.48 25.52 -5.53
C SER A 72 -14.05 26.06 -5.67
N GLY A 73 -13.29 25.50 -6.62
CA GLY A 73 -12.37 26.32 -7.41
C GLY A 73 -10.98 25.80 -7.76
N SER A 74 -10.70 24.49 -7.74
CA SER A 74 -9.44 23.95 -8.32
C SER A 74 -9.64 22.56 -8.92
N ARG A 75 -9.83 22.50 -10.24
CA ARG A 75 -10.13 21.28 -11.02
C ARG A 75 -8.96 20.27 -11.17
N ALA A 76 -7.84 20.45 -10.47
CA ALA A 76 -6.68 19.55 -10.58
C ALA A 76 -6.32 18.78 -9.29
N HIS A 77 -6.91 19.12 -8.13
CA HIS A 77 -6.58 18.44 -6.86
C HIS A 77 -7.78 17.88 -6.08
N HIS A 78 -9.00 17.94 -6.65
CA HIS A 78 -10.12 17.11 -6.18
C HIS A 78 -9.99 15.64 -6.62
N ARG A 79 -8.82 15.01 -6.43
CA ARG A 79 -8.77 13.57 -6.09
C ARG A 79 -9.22 13.48 -4.62
N SER A 80 -10.46 13.90 -4.44
CA SER A 80 -11.13 14.19 -3.19
C SER A 80 -11.26 12.91 -2.40
N ARG A 81 -10.44 12.75 -1.36
CA ARG A 81 -10.78 12.08 -0.10
C ARG A 81 -11.49 10.72 -0.21
N ARG A 82 -11.27 9.97 -1.29
CA ARG A 82 -11.80 8.61 -1.39
C ARG A 82 -10.94 7.73 -0.51
N SER A 83 -11.59 6.87 0.26
CA SER A 83 -10.85 5.86 1.02
C SER A 83 -10.12 4.94 0.05
N ALA A 84 -9.02 4.33 0.49
CA ALA A 84 -8.31 3.34 -0.32
C ALA A 84 -9.24 2.18 -0.75
N THR A 85 -10.20 1.84 0.10
CA THR A 85 -11.24 0.84 -0.19
C THR A 85 -12.15 1.26 -1.34
N GLU A 86 -12.66 2.50 -1.34
CA GLU A 86 -13.52 2.99 -2.43
C GLU A 86 -12.75 3.08 -3.75
N GLU A 87 -11.48 3.50 -3.72
CA GLU A 87 -10.65 3.53 -4.92
C GLU A 87 -10.35 2.13 -5.45
N THR A 88 -10.08 1.16 -4.57
CA THR A 88 -9.87 -0.24 -4.96
C THR A 88 -11.14 -0.84 -5.58
N GLN A 89 -12.30 -0.64 -4.95
CA GLN A 89 -13.58 -1.10 -5.47
C GLN A 89 -13.85 -0.54 -6.87
N ARG A 90 -13.58 0.74 -7.10
CA ARG A 90 -13.76 1.37 -8.41
C ARG A 90 -12.83 0.78 -9.49
N LEU A 91 -11.60 0.42 -9.12
CA LEU A 91 -10.69 -0.25 -10.06
C LEU A 91 -11.21 -1.64 -10.43
N ASP A 92 -11.70 -2.38 -9.45
CA ASP A 92 -12.23 -3.73 -9.68
C ASP A 92 -13.52 -3.68 -10.54
N GLU A 93 -14.42 -2.72 -10.29
CA GLU A 93 -15.60 -2.45 -11.14
C GLU A 93 -15.18 -2.12 -12.59
N CYS A 94 -14.17 -1.26 -12.78
CA CYS A 94 -13.67 -0.93 -14.11
C CYS A 94 -13.04 -2.15 -14.81
N GLU A 95 -12.29 -2.99 -14.08
CA GLU A 95 -11.67 -4.20 -14.63
C GLU A 95 -12.70 -5.22 -15.10
N GLU A 96 -13.80 -5.35 -14.36
CA GLU A 96 -14.92 -6.20 -14.71
C GLU A 96 -15.68 -5.64 -15.93
N GLU A 97 -16.04 -4.36 -15.92
CA GLU A 97 -16.75 -3.69 -17.03
C GLU A 97 -15.97 -3.77 -18.33
N ARG A 98 -14.65 -3.57 -18.28
CA ARG A 98 -13.77 -3.65 -19.44
C ARG A 98 -13.31 -5.07 -19.76
N GLN A 99 -13.71 -6.05 -18.96
CA GLN A 99 -13.33 -7.45 -19.08
C GLN A 99 -11.81 -7.63 -19.18
N CYS A 100 -11.02 -6.93 -18.35
CA CYS A 100 -9.57 -6.92 -18.48
C CYS A 100 -8.94 -8.33 -18.40
N GLY A 101 -9.50 -9.24 -17.59
CA GLY A 101 -9.04 -10.63 -17.51
C GLY A 101 -9.39 -11.52 -18.71
N ASN A 102 -10.25 -11.05 -19.62
CA ASN A 102 -10.58 -11.71 -20.89
C ASN A 102 -10.38 -10.74 -22.08
N ALA A 103 -9.56 -9.70 -21.89
CA ALA A 103 -9.34 -8.70 -22.90
C ALA A 103 -8.65 -9.35 -24.11
N THR A 104 -9.40 -9.47 -25.21
CA THR A 104 -8.83 -9.92 -26.47
C THR A 104 -8.14 -8.73 -27.13
N CYS A 105 -6.83 -8.61 -26.96
CA CYS A 105 -6.07 -7.64 -27.75
C CYS A 105 -6.01 -8.12 -29.19
N SER A 106 -6.67 -7.37 -30.08
CA SER A 106 -6.70 -7.67 -31.52
C SER A 106 -5.32 -7.61 -32.18
N GLU A 107 -4.36 -6.97 -31.53
CA GLU A 107 -2.95 -6.90 -31.93
C GLU A 107 -2.13 -8.14 -31.53
N CYS A 108 -2.65 -8.97 -30.62
CA CYS A 108 -1.99 -10.20 -30.21
C CYS A 108 -2.32 -11.35 -31.15
N VAL A 109 -1.28 -12.11 -31.53
CA VAL A 109 -1.45 -13.35 -32.28
C VAL A 109 -2.02 -14.42 -31.36
N ALA A 110 -2.93 -15.26 -31.86
CA ALA A 110 -3.47 -16.37 -31.10
C ALA A 110 -2.35 -17.30 -30.60
N GLY A 111 -2.26 -17.49 -29.28
CA GLY A 111 -1.21 -18.28 -28.63
C GLY A 111 -0.02 -17.47 -28.09
N ASP A 112 0.03 -16.16 -28.35
CA ASP A 112 1.02 -15.26 -27.75
C ASP A 112 0.61 -14.87 -26.33
N ALA A 113 1.02 -15.68 -25.36
CA ALA A 113 0.70 -15.47 -23.94
C ALA A 113 1.33 -14.18 -23.39
N ASP A 114 2.52 -13.79 -23.87
CA ASP A 114 3.22 -12.59 -23.41
C ASP A 114 2.46 -11.34 -23.85
N CYS A 115 2.03 -11.29 -25.12
CA CYS A 115 1.18 -10.23 -25.62
C CYS A 115 -0.16 -10.18 -24.88
N ALA A 116 -0.81 -11.33 -24.64
CA ALA A 116 -2.07 -11.39 -23.90
C ALA A 116 -1.93 -10.89 -22.45
N ASN A 117 -0.84 -11.23 -21.77
CA ASN A 117 -0.54 -10.74 -20.42
C ASN A 117 -0.30 -9.22 -20.41
N MET A 118 0.44 -8.71 -21.39
CA MET A 118 0.68 -7.26 -21.52
C MET A 118 -0.60 -6.50 -21.84
N CYS A 119 -1.46 -7.07 -22.68
CA CYS A 119 -2.80 -6.55 -22.96
C CYS A 119 -3.64 -6.39 -21.70
N GLU A 120 -3.77 -7.47 -20.92
CA GLU A 120 -4.51 -7.47 -19.67
C GLU A 120 -3.96 -6.40 -18.72
N ARG A 121 -2.63 -6.33 -18.56
CA ARG A 121 -1.98 -5.33 -17.69
C ARG A 121 -2.24 -3.90 -18.16
N ASN A 122 -2.13 -3.62 -19.46
CA ASN A 122 -2.46 -2.32 -20.04
C ASN A 122 -3.93 -1.94 -19.78
N CYS A 123 -4.85 -2.90 -19.86
CA CYS A 123 -6.26 -2.69 -19.53
C CYS A 123 -6.44 -2.28 -18.05
N ARG A 124 -5.85 -3.05 -17.13
CA ARG A 124 -5.88 -2.76 -15.68
C ARG A 124 -5.25 -1.40 -15.35
N CYS A 125 -4.13 -1.06 -15.99
CA CYS A 125 -3.48 0.24 -15.83
C CYS A 125 -4.33 1.40 -16.38
N GLY A 126 -5.05 1.18 -17.48
CA GLY A 126 -6.04 2.12 -18.00
C GLY A 126 -7.15 2.41 -16.98
N CYS A 127 -7.63 1.40 -16.26
CA CYS A 127 -8.60 1.58 -15.16
C CYS A 127 -8.04 2.44 -14.02
N ALA A 128 -6.74 2.31 -13.73
CA ALA A 128 -6.05 3.13 -12.74
C ALA A 128 -5.64 4.53 -13.23
N GLY A 129 -5.95 4.87 -14.49
CA GLY A 129 -5.66 6.17 -15.09
C GLY A 129 -4.21 6.33 -15.57
N TYR A 130 -3.48 5.23 -15.75
CA TYR A 130 -2.13 5.23 -16.32
C TYR A 130 -2.22 5.01 -17.85
N PRO A 131 -1.45 5.75 -18.67
CA PRO A 131 -1.38 5.48 -20.10
C PRO A 131 -0.85 4.06 -20.37
N PRO A 132 -1.35 3.38 -21.42
CA PRO A 132 -0.85 2.08 -21.83
C PRO A 132 0.61 2.18 -22.27
N GLY A 133 1.40 1.15 -21.96
CA GLY A 133 2.76 1.02 -22.49
C GLY A 133 2.72 0.70 -23.98
N SER A 134 3.62 1.29 -24.76
CA SER A 134 3.72 1.09 -26.21
C SER A 134 4.33 -0.26 -26.62
N LEU A 135 4.77 -1.06 -25.65
CA LEU A 135 5.56 -2.26 -25.90
C LEU A 135 4.95 -3.48 -25.24
N MET A 136 5.01 -4.62 -25.93
CA MET A 136 4.45 -5.91 -25.51
C MET A 136 5.52 -6.92 -25.04
N ASP A 137 6.72 -6.47 -24.62
CA ASP A 137 7.77 -7.35 -24.09
C ASP A 137 7.57 -7.59 -22.59
N ASP A 138 6.97 -8.74 -22.24
CA ASP A 138 6.70 -9.12 -20.86
C ASP A 138 7.98 -9.41 -20.05
N ASN A 139 9.07 -9.82 -20.72
CA ASN A 139 10.35 -10.11 -20.05
C ASN A 139 11.01 -8.81 -19.59
N LEU A 140 11.07 -7.80 -20.45
CA LEU A 140 11.61 -6.48 -20.08
C LEU A 140 10.79 -5.85 -18.95
N ARG A 141 9.45 -5.97 -19.00
CA ARG A 141 8.57 -5.51 -17.92
C ARG A 141 8.89 -6.22 -16.61
N THR A 142 9.01 -7.54 -16.62
CA THR A 142 9.28 -8.35 -15.42
C THR A 142 10.62 -7.96 -14.79
N ALA A 143 11.67 -7.76 -15.61
CA ALA A 143 12.96 -7.28 -15.12
C ALA A 143 12.87 -5.89 -14.44
N ILE A 144 12.06 -4.97 -14.98
CA ILE A 144 11.84 -3.64 -14.38
C ILE A 144 10.99 -3.75 -13.10
N GLU A 145 10.00 -4.65 -13.06
CA GLU A 145 9.21 -4.91 -11.85
C GLU A 145 10.09 -5.41 -10.70
N GLU A 146 11.03 -6.31 -10.99
CA GLU A 146 12.02 -6.79 -10.03
C GLU A 146 12.97 -5.68 -9.58
N GLU A 147 13.45 -4.85 -10.52
CA GLU A 147 14.30 -3.68 -10.21
C GLU A 147 13.60 -2.70 -9.26
N MET A 148 12.30 -2.47 -9.44
CA MET A 148 11.48 -1.60 -8.58
C MET A 148 10.97 -2.30 -7.31
N GLN A 149 11.20 -3.60 -7.16
CA GLN A 149 10.78 -4.39 -6.00
C GLN A 149 9.28 -4.32 -5.71
N CYS A 150 8.42 -4.13 -6.73
CA CYS A 150 6.98 -3.92 -6.52
C CYS A 150 6.35 -5.03 -5.68
N TRP A 151 6.68 -6.29 -5.97
CA TRP A 151 6.18 -7.46 -5.25
C TRP A 151 6.64 -7.49 -3.78
N SER A 152 7.94 -7.29 -3.54
CA SER A 152 8.51 -7.29 -2.19
C SER A 152 7.92 -6.19 -1.32
N THR A 153 7.76 -4.98 -1.88
CA THR A 153 7.12 -3.85 -1.20
C THR A 153 5.66 -4.16 -0.87
N ARG A 154 4.91 -4.74 -1.81
CA ARG A 154 3.52 -5.17 -1.56
C ARG A 154 3.45 -6.18 -0.42
N MET A 155 4.28 -7.24 -0.47
CA MET A 155 4.28 -8.29 0.54
C MET A 155 4.66 -7.76 1.93
N GLY A 156 5.63 -6.86 2.01
CA GLY A 156 5.98 -6.18 3.26
C GLY A 156 4.83 -5.33 3.80
N CYS A 157 4.10 -4.65 2.90
CA CYS A 157 2.96 -3.81 3.23
C CYS A 157 1.74 -4.64 3.70
N THR A 158 1.28 -5.61 2.91
CA THR A 158 0.10 -6.43 3.24
C THR A 158 0.36 -7.44 4.36
N GLY A 159 1.62 -7.79 4.62
CA GLY A 159 2.01 -8.72 5.66
C GLY A 159 1.93 -8.11 7.07
N PHE A 160 3.10 -7.95 7.68
CA PHE A 160 3.19 -7.56 9.10
C PHE A 160 2.61 -6.17 9.41
N LEU A 161 2.63 -5.25 8.44
CA LEU A 161 2.26 -3.85 8.68
C LEU A 161 0.75 -3.61 8.72
N CYS A 162 -0.03 -4.26 7.85
CA CYS A 162 -1.46 -4.00 7.79
C CYS A 162 -2.31 -4.80 8.78
N GLY A 163 -1.79 -5.91 9.32
CA GLY A 163 -2.55 -6.77 10.22
C GLY A 163 -3.90 -7.18 9.61
N PHE A 164 -5.00 -6.82 10.26
CA PHE A 164 -6.37 -7.12 9.81
C PHE A 164 -7.12 -5.90 9.23
N PHE A 165 -6.45 -4.77 9.04
CA PHE A 165 -7.10 -3.55 8.56
C PHE A 165 -7.24 -3.57 7.03
N GLN A 166 -8.47 -3.83 6.55
CA GLN A 166 -8.76 -3.90 5.12
C GLN A 166 -8.36 -2.62 4.37
N SER A 167 -8.60 -1.44 4.96
CA SER A 167 -8.21 -0.16 4.35
C SER A 167 -6.69 -0.01 4.16
N CYS A 168 -5.88 -0.62 5.02
CA CYS A 168 -4.43 -0.69 4.85
C CYS A 168 -4.06 -1.63 3.71
N VAL A 169 -4.68 -2.82 3.65
CA VAL A 169 -4.46 -3.79 2.57
C VAL A 169 -4.84 -3.18 1.21
N ASP A 170 -5.97 -2.49 1.14
CA ASP A 170 -6.43 -1.78 -0.06
C ASP A 170 -5.41 -0.72 -0.46
N ARG A 171 -4.87 0.05 0.50
CA ARG A 171 -3.83 1.03 0.22
C ARG A 171 -2.56 0.38 -0.35
N CYS A 172 -2.10 -0.71 0.23
CA CYS A 172 -0.96 -1.47 -0.28
C CYS A 172 -1.21 -2.00 -1.70
N ASN A 173 -2.43 -2.44 -1.99
CA ASN A 173 -2.80 -2.92 -3.33
C ASN A 173 -2.82 -1.77 -4.35
N LEU A 174 -3.29 -0.57 -3.98
CA LEU A 174 -3.22 0.61 -4.84
C LEU A 174 -1.78 1.01 -5.15
N ASP A 175 -0.91 1.03 -4.13
CA ASP A 175 0.51 1.35 -4.30
C ASP A 175 1.22 0.29 -5.17
N TYR A 176 0.88 -0.99 -4.99
CA TYR A 176 1.38 -2.06 -5.85
C TYR A 176 0.92 -1.92 -7.31
N ARG A 177 -0.38 -1.65 -7.54
CA ARG A 177 -0.94 -1.42 -8.89
C ARG A 177 -0.25 -0.23 -9.56
N LYS A 178 -0.01 0.86 -8.82
CA LYS A 178 0.77 2.00 -9.30
C LYS A 178 2.18 1.60 -9.73
N CYS A 179 2.89 0.85 -8.90
CA CYS A 179 4.24 0.36 -9.19
C CYS A 179 4.27 -0.49 -10.47
N LEU A 180 3.29 -1.40 -10.64
CA LEU A 180 3.13 -2.19 -11.86
C LEU A 180 2.92 -1.32 -13.11
N CYS A 181 2.06 -0.31 -13.03
CA CYS A 181 1.79 0.54 -14.18
C CYS A 181 2.96 1.44 -14.56
N GLU A 182 3.72 1.92 -13.56
CA GLU A 182 4.98 2.64 -13.82
C GLU A 182 6.03 1.72 -14.46
N SER A 183 6.07 0.43 -14.12
CA SER A 183 7.00 -0.53 -14.74
C SER A 183 6.70 -0.73 -16.22
N VAL A 184 5.42 -0.84 -16.58
CA VAL A 184 4.94 -0.92 -17.97
C VAL A 184 5.33 0.33 -18.77
N GLN A 185 5.18 1.52 -18.19
CA GLN A 185 5.60 2.77 -18.85
C GLN A 185 7.12 2.85 -19.05
N ARG A 186 7.90 2.44 -18.04
CA ARG A 186 9.37 2.40 -18.15
C ARG A 186 9.82 1.41 -19.22
N ALA A 187 9.17 0.25 -19.33
CA ALA A 187 9.46 -0.73 -20.37
C ALA A 187 9.23 -0.12 -21.77
N GLY A 188 8.08 0.54 -21.98
CA GLY A 188 7.78 1.24 -23.25
C GLY A 188 8.81 2.31 -23.60
N ASN A 189 9.25 3.09 -22.61
CA ASN A 189 10.26 4.13 -22.79
C ASN A 189 11.65 3.56 -23.13
N ARG A 190 12.10 2.50 -22.43
CA ARG A 190 13.41 1.86 -22.68
C ARG A 190 13.49 1.28 -24.09
N SER A 191 12.42 0.66 -24.56
CA SER A 191 12.41 0.07 -25.90
C SER A 191 12.35 1.11 -27.02
N SER A 192 11.61 2.20 -26.82
CA SER A 192 11.59 3.32 -27.77
C SER A 192 12.99 3.96 -27.94
N ALA A 193 13.77 4.03 -26.86
CA ALA A 193 15.15 4.49 -26.89
C ALA A 193 16.10 3.52 -27.62
N ALA A 194 15.90 2.21 -27.44
CA ALA A 194 16.69 1.19 -28.13
C ALA A 194 16.51 1.26 -29.66
N THR A 195 15.27 1.43 -30.14
CA THR A 195 14.98 1.56 -31.57
C THR A 195 15.58 2.83 -32.18
N SER A 196 15.63 3.94 -31.43
CA SER A 196 16.18 5.21 -31.91
C SER A 196 17.69 5.18 -32.11
N THR A 197 18.40 4.26 -31.44
CA THR A 197 19.88 4.21 -31.48
C THR A 197 20.41 3.46 -32.70
N THR A 198 19.57 2.68 -33.42
CA THR A 198 20.02 1.83 -34.53
C THR A 198 19.95 2.49 -35.92
N THR A 199 19.37 3.69 -36.06
CA THR A 199 19.21 4.35 -37.38
C THR A 199 20.35 5.30 -37.77
N THR A 200 21.44 5.38 -36.98
CA THR A 200 22.64 6.15 -37.37
C THR A 200 23.77 5.18 -37.67
N THR A 201 23.86 4.68 -38.91
CA THR A 201 25.09 4.33 -39.67
C THR A 201 24.72 3.38 -40.82
N THR A 202 24.55 3.93 -42.03
CA THR A 202 25.14 3.48 -43.32
C THR A 202 24.33 4.14 -44.45
N THR A 203 24.56 5.44 -44.66
CA THR A 203 24.19 6.10 -45.92
C THR A 203 25.32 5.83 -46.91
N THR A 204 25.22 4.75 -47.68
CA THR A 204 26.00 4.60 -48.91
C THR A 204 25.21 5.26 -50.03
N SER A 205 25.75 6.36 -50.53
CA SER A 205 25.22 7.16 -51.62
C SER A 205 25.20 6.36 -52.93
N THR A 206 24.01 6.08 -53.46
CA THR A 206 23.84 5.69 -54.86
C THR A 206 22.89 6.68 -55.52
N THR A 207 23.49 7.64 -56.23
CA THR A 207 22.85 8.59 -57.14
C THR A 207 22.08 7.85 -58.24
N THR A 208 20.78 8.08 -58.34
CA THR A 208 20.07 8.05 -59.63
C THR A 208 19.06 9.19 -59.67
N ASN A 209 19.13 9.95 -60.76
CA ASN A 209 18.20 11.01 -61.14
C ASN A 209 16.76 10.50 -61.18
N ASP A 210 15.81 11.29 -60.71
CA ASP A 210 14.75 11.81 -61.60
C ASP A 210 13.90 12.92 -60.95
N THR A 211 14.02 14.10 -61.56
CA THR A 211 12.98 15.01 -62.06
C THR A 211 11.63 15.12 -61.32
N SER A 212 11.46 16.28 -60.67
CA SER A 212 10.25 17.15 -60.52
C SER A 212 8.91 16.49 -60.11
N THR A 213 8.21 16.98 -59.09
CA THR A 213 7.32 18.16 -59.21
C THR A 213 6.98 18.72 -57.82
N THR A 214 7.12 20.04 -57.71
CA THR A 214 6.78 20.93 -56.60
C THR A 214 5.28 21.05 -56.33
N THR A 215 4.86 21.05 -55.07
CA THR A 215 3.85 22.01 -54.56
C THR A 215 4.15 22.33 -53.09
N ALA A 216 3.97 23.61 -52.75
CA ALA A 216 4.44 24.30 -51.54
C ALA A 216 3.41 24.30 -50.40
N ASP A 217 3.74 25.07 -49.36
CA ASP A 217 2.97 25.49 -48.17
C ASP A 217 2.99 24.52 -46.97
N ASP A 218 3.24 24.96 -45.73
CA ASP A 218 3.59 26.27 -45.20
C ASP A 218 4.14 26.12 -43.76
N THR A 219 5.08 27.00 -43.43
CA THR A 219 5.23 27.72 -42.16
C THR A 219 4.60 27.14 -40.87
N SER A 220 5.43 26.83 -39.87
CA SER A 220 5.36 27.50 -38.56
C SER A 220 6.51 27.17 -37.62
N THR A 221 7.13 28.26 -37.19
CA THR A 221 8.16 28.45 -36.18
C THR A 221 7.58 28.25 -34.78
N THR A 222 8.25 27.52 -33.89
CA THR A 222 8.02 27.67 -32.44
C THR A 222 9.32 27.47 -31.67
N THR A 223 9.81 28.58 -31.13
CA THR A 223 10.90 28.69 -30.16
C THR A 223 10.46 28.19 -28.79
N THR A 224 11.20 27.23 -28.22
CA THR A 224 11.02 26.80 -26.83
C THR A 224 12.23 27.23 -26.00
N SER A 225 12.00 28.17 -25.10
CA SER A 225 12.96 28.67 -24.12
C SER A 225 12.93 27.79 -22.87
N SER A 226 14.08 27.22 -22.50
CA SER A 226 14.27 26.46 -21.26
C SER A 226 14.52 27.40 -20.08
N PRO A 227 13.87 27.22 -18.91
CA PRO A 227 14.30 27.86 -17.67
C PRO A 227 15.40 27.05 -16.98
N THR A 228 16.54 27.69 -16.76
CA THR A 228 17.67 27.19 -15.96
C THR A 228 17.37 27.45 -14.48
N SER A 229 17.19 26.38 -13.70
CA SER A 229 17.01 26.46 -12.25
C SER A 229 18.36 26.45 -11.55
N SER A 230 18.71 27.59 -10.96
CA SER A 230 19.91 27.81 -10.16
C SER A 230 19.76 27.18 -8.77
N SER A 231 20.60 26.20 -8.46
CA SER A 231 20.72 25.58 -7.14
C SER A 231 21.64 26.42 -6.24
N SER A 232 21.08 27.06 -5.22
CA SER A 232 21.81 27.76 -4.16
C SER A 232 22.29 26.76 -3.11
N SER A 233 23.60 26.59 -3.01
CA SER A 233 24.29 25.84 -1.97
C SER A 233 24.37 26.66 -0.66
N THR A 234 23.66 26.22 0.37
CA THR A 234 23.82 26.74 1.74
C THR A 234 24.78 25.87 2.53
N THR A 235 25.88 26.48 2.95
CA THR A 235 26.93 25.92 3.82
C THR A 235 26.41 25.86 5.25
N SER A 236 26.26 24.65 5.81
CA SER A 236 25.89 24.45 7.21
C SER A 236 27.13 24.31 8.09
N THR A 237 27.17 25.13 9.13
CA THR A 237 28.18 25.16 10.19
C THR A 237 28.08 23.94 11.09
N GLU A 238 29.23 23.32 11.32
CA GLU A 238 29.46 22.11 12.11
C GLU A 238 29.32 22.41 13.62
N GLU A 239 28.38 21.73 14.28
CA GLU A 239 28.16 21.76 15.75
C GLU A 239 28.71 20.45 16.37
N PRO A 240 29.46 20.51 17.49
CA PRO A 240 30.18 19.35 18.02
C PRO A 240 29.24 18.29 18.62
N ALA A 241 29.42 17.06 18.15
CA ALA A 241 28.70 15.86 18.58
C ALA A 241 28.93 15.53 20.07
N LEU A 242 27.81 15.37 20.79
CA LEU A 242 27.77 14.74 22.12
C LEU A 242 27.69 13.20 21.99
N PRO A 243 28.25 12.45 22.96
CA PRO A 243 28.35 10.99 22.87
C PRO A 243 26.98 10.31 23.01
N CYS A 244 26.60 9.56 21.97
CA CYS A 244 25.46 8.66 21.98
C CYS A 244 25.71 7.49 22.95
N VAL A 245 24.99 7.47 24.07
CA VAL A 245 24.89 6.32 24.97
C VAL A 245 23.93 5.29 24.32
N PRO A 246 24.24 3.98 24.33
CA PRO A 246 23.50 3.01 23.52
C PRO A 246 22.12 2.68 24.09
N VAL A 247 21.07 3.22 23.44
CA VAL A 247 19.64 2.84 23.59
C VAL A 247 19.40 1.34 23.37
N VAL A 248 20.36 0.63 22.78
CA VAL A 248 20.32 -0.81 22.50
C VAL A 248 20.24 -1.65 23.78
N LEU A 249 20.83 -1.21 24.91
CA LEU A 249 20.84 -2.02 26.13
C LEU A 249 19.48 -2.04 26.85
N GLU A 250 18.74 -0.92 26.82
CA GLU A 250 17.38 -0.81 27.37
C GLU A 250 16.41 -1.73 26.61
N TYR A 251 16.50 -1.75 25.28
CA TYR A 251 15.65 -2.61 24.44
C TYR A 251 15.92 -4.11 24.68
N VAL A 252 17.18 -4.51 24.84
CA VAL A 252 17.53 -5.92 25.09
C VAL A 252 16.99 -6.40 26.44
N LEU A 253 17.02 -5.55 27.48
CA LEU A 253 16.47 -5.89 28.80
C LEU A 253 14.94 -6.03 28.78
N VAL A 254 14.24 -5.13 28.06
CA VAL A 254 12.78 -5.22 27.91
C VAL A 254 12.38 -6.50 27.17
N PHE A 255 13.05 -6.83 26.06
CA PHE A 255 12.78 -8.06 25.31
C PHE A 255 13.09 -9.33 26.11
N ALA A 256 14.19 -9.35 26.88
CA ALA A 256 14.52 -10.50 27.74
C ALA A 256 13.45 -10.73 28.82
N SER A 257 12.91 -9.66 29.42
CA SER A 257 11.85 -9.77 30.43
C SER A 257 10.55 -10.32 29.84
N ALA A 258 10.14 -9.87 28.65
CA ALA A 258 8.95 -10.33 27.97
C ALA A 258 9.04 -11.83 27.62
N CYS A 259 10.21 -12.30 27.15
CA CYS A 259 10.45 -13.72 26.85
C CYS A 259 10.31 -14.62 28.10
N VAL A 260 10.76 -14.16 29.27
CA VAL A 260 10.61 -14.90 30.53
C VAL A 260 9.14 -14.97 30.96
N CYS A 261 8.38 -13.89 30.80
CA CYS A 261 6.94 -13.88 31.13
C CYS A 261 6.12 -14.80 30.23
N VAL A 262 6.39 -14.82 28.92
CA VAL A 262 5.68 -15.69 27.96
C VAL A 262 6.02 -17.16 28.20
N SER A 263 7.30 -17.49 28.41
CA SER A 263 7.71 -18.88 28.68
C SER A 263 7.13 -19.41 29.99
N ALA A 264 7.06 -18.60 31.05
CA ALA A 264 6.39 -18.97 32.30
C ALA A 264 4.88 -19.23 32.09
N SER A 265 4.21 -18.37 31.31
CA SER A 265 2.77 -18.51 31.02
C SER A 265 2.46 -19.78 30.21
N VAL A 266 3.28 -20.08 29.20
CA VAL A 266 3.18 -21.32 28.40
C VAL A 266 3.42 -22.55 29.28
N TRP A 267 4.38 -22.49 30.21
CA TRP A 267 4.66 -23.60 31.13
C TRP A 267 3.51 -23.87 32.11
N VAL A 268 2.87 -22.81 32.63
CA VAL A 268 1.67 -22.91 33.49
C VAL A 268 0.49 -23.51 32.70
N LEU A 269 0.25 -23.07 31.47
CA LEU A 269 -0.81 -23.62 30.61
C LEU A 269 -0.53 -25.09 30.24
N ALA A 270 0.70 -25.44 29.90
CA ALA A 270 1.09 -26.82 29.60
C ALA A 270 0.90 -27.74 30.82
N ARG A 271 1.18 -27.24 32.03
CA ARG A 271 0.95 -27.97 33.28
C ARG A 271 -0.54 -28.13 33.58
N ALA A 272 -1.35 -27.11 33.34
CA ALA A 272 -2.80 -27.17 33.49
C ALA A 272 -3.44 -28.18 32.50
N CYS A 273 -3.01 -28.18 31.23
CA CYS A 273 -3.50 -29.13 30.23
C CYS A 273 -3.16 -30.60 30.56
N ARG A 274 -1.99 -30.88 31.15
CA ARG A 274 -1.64 -32.25 31.57
C ARG A 274 -2.56 -32.79 32.66
N SER A 275 -3.13 -31.94 33.51
CA SER A 275 -4.06 -32.35 34.55
C SER A 275 -5.46 -32.68 34.02
N CYS A 276 -5.83 -32.24 32.82
CA CYS A 276 -7.15 -32.52 32.22
C CYS A 276 -7.20 -33.80 31.37
N LEU A 277 -6.06 -34.38 30.98
CA LEU A 277 -6.02 -35.52 30.06
C LEU A 277 -6.02 -36.90 30.75
N VAL A 278 -6.14 -36.97 32.08
CA VAL A 278 -6.27 -38.23 32.83
C VAL A 278 -7.72 -38.43 33.25
N SER A 279 -8.61 -38.61 32.28
CA SER A 279 -9.93 -39.19 32.52
C SER A 279 -10.22 -40.15 31.37
N PRO A 280 -10.22 -41.47 31.61
CA PRO A 280 -10.55 -42.43 30.57
C PRO A 280 -12.02 -42.29 30.17
N PRO A 281 -12.35 -42.30 28.86
CA PRO A 281 -13.74 -42.23 28.42
C PRO A 281 -14.47 -43.54 28.76
N GLU A 282 -15.61 -43.41 29.44
CA GLU A 282 -16.57 -44.51 29.63
C GLU A 282 -17.14 -44.96 28.26
N PRO A 283 -17.30 -46.26 28.01
CA PRO A 283 -17.85 -46.76 26.75
C PRO A 283 -19.38 -46.58 26.72
N ALA A 284 -19.85 -45.56 26.00
CA ALA A 284 -21.27 -45.38 25.72
C ALA A 284 -21.76 -46.40 24.69
N ARG A 285 -22.63 -47.31 25.16
CA ARG A 285 -23.54 -48.15 24.37
C ARG A 285 -24.59 -47.28 23.66
N GLY A 286 -24.94 -47.66 22.44
CA GLY A 286 -26.26 -47.36 21.88
C GLY A 286 -26.23 -46.82 20.45
N VAL A 287 -26.23 -47.73 19.48
CA VAL A 287 -26.53 -47.45 18.08
C VAL A 287 -28.02 -47.11 17.96
N ALA A 288 -28.33 -45.90 17.49
CA ALA A 288 -29.65 -45.55 16.99
C ALA A 288 -29.54 -45.13 15.53
N GLU A 289 -30.11 -45.97 14.68
CA GLU A 289 -30.28 -45.83 13.24
C GLU A 289 -31.16 -44.61 12.93
N LEU A 290 -30.59 -43.60 12.26
CA LEU A 290 -31.31 -42.41 11.81
C LEU A 290 -31.73 -42.56 10.34
N ALA A 291 -33.05 -42.50 10.16
CA ALA A 291 -33.77 -42.47 8.89
C ALA A 291 -33.41 -41.25 8.00
N PRO A 292 -33.67 -41.31 6.68
CA PRO A 292 -33.32 -40.24 5.75
C PRO A 292 -34.19 -38.99 5.95
N VAL A 293 -33.54 -37.88 6.27
CA VAL A 293 -34.15 -36.55 6.36
C VAL A 293 -34.44 -36.02 4.96
N ARG A 294 -35.73 -35.75 4.69
CA ARG A 294 -36.22 -35.01 3.52
C ARG A 294 -35.65 -33.58 3.54
N GLN A 295 -34.96 -33.20 2.46
CA GLN A 295 -34.56 -31.81 2.23
C GLN A 295 -35.78 -30.91 1.97
N PRO A 296 -35.87 -29.72 2.60
CA PRO A 296 -36.81 -28.70 2.18
C PRO A 296 -36.28 -27.97 0.94
N ARG A 297 -37.16 -27.78 -0.06
CA ARG A 297 -36.99 -26.80 -1.13
C ARG A 297 -36.90 -25.40 -0.51
N MET A 298 -35.73 -24.77 -0.58
CA MET A 298 -35.63 -23.32 -0.45
C MET A 298 -35.50 -22.71 -1.84
N GLY A 299 -36.41 -21.77 -2.12
CA GLY A 299 -36.38 -20.93 -3.31
C GLY A 299 -35.28 -19.88 -3.20
N SER A 300 -34.71 -19.58 -4.37
CA SER A 300 -34.31 -18.24 -4.83
C SER A 300 -34.14 -17.17 -3.74
N GLU A 301 -32.92 -16.95 -3.27
CA GLU A 301 -32.34 -15.62 -3.03
C GLU A 301 -30.86 -15.76 -2.56
N ASN A 302 -29.98 -14.97 -3.20
CA ASN A 302 -28.61 -14.61 -2.82
C ASN A 302 -27.67 -15.73 -2.32
N LYS A 303 -26.98 -16.37 -3.27
CA LYS A 303 -25.77 -17.15 -3.00
C LYS A 303 -24.60 -16.21 -2.70
N LEU A 304 -24.34 -15.98 -1.41
CA LEU A 304 -23.05 -15.48 -0.93
C LEU A 304 -22.03 -16.62 -1.08
N TYR A 305 -21.24 -16.60 -2.15
CA TYR A 305 -20.12 -17.53 -2.33
C TYR A 305 -18.96 -17.10 -1.44
N VAL A 306 -18.84 -17.73 -0.27
CA VAL A 306 -17.61 -17.70 0.52
C VAL A 306 -16.60 -18.60 -0.19
N TYR A 307 -15.69 -18.01 -0.96
CA TYR A 307 -14.52 -18.73 -1.48
C TYR A 307 -13.55 -18.98 -0.32
N LEU A 308 -13.63 -20.18 0.26
CA LEU A 308 -12.53 -20.72 1.05
C LEU A 308 -11.40 -21.06 0.07
N VAL A 309 -10.42 -20.16 -0.05
CA VAL A 309 -9.15 -20.43 -0.73
C VAL A 309 -8.44 -21.53 0.05
N GLN A 310 -8.49 -22.76 -0.44
CA GLN A 310 -7.63 -23.83 0.07
C GLN A 310 -6.21 -23.60 -0.45
N PRO A 311 -5.19 -23.59 0.42
CA PRO A 311 -3.81 -23.54 -0.02
C PRO A 311 -3.46 -24.84 -0.77
N ARG A 312 -3.09 -24.69 -2.03
CA ARG A 312 -2.55 -25.75 -2.88
C ARG A 312 -1.15 -26.09 -2.37
N ILE A 313 -1.04 -27.14 -1.55
CA ILE A 313 0.25 -27.75 -1.21
C ILE A 313 0.66 -28.60 -2.41
N GLU A 314 1.51 -28.05 -3.27
CA GLU A 314 2.20 -28.85 -4.30
C GLU A 314 3.22 -29.75 -3.62
N ASN A 315 2.92 -31.03 -3.64
CA ASN A 315 3.75 -32.10 -3.10
C ASN A 315 4.72 -32.52 -4.21
N GLU A 316 5.88 -31.87 -4.30
CA GLU A 316 6.97 -32.35 -5.13
C GLU A 316 7.66 -33.54 -4.46
N ASN A 317 7.21 -34.74 -4.84
CA ASN A 317 7.96 -35.96 -4.56
C ASN A 317 7.93 -36.84 -5.80
N LYS A 318 8.83 -36.56 -6.75
CA LYS A 318 9.23 -37.51 -7.80
C LYS A 318 10.65 -37.96 -7.54
N LEU A 319 10.72 -39.06 -6.78
CA LEU A 319 11.86 -39.96 -6.68
C LEU A 319 12.05 -40.64 -8.04
N HIS A 320 13.18 -40.41 -8.71
CA HIS A 320 13.63 -41.26 -9.81
C HIS A 320 14.59 -42.31 -9.26
N ILE A 321 14.18 -43.58 -9.42
CA ILE A 321 15.04 -44.77 -9.43
C ILE A 321 15.50 -44.96 -10.88
#